data_AF-A0A8K1CD61-F1
#
_entry.id   AF-A0A8K1CD61-F1
#
_cell.length_a   1.000
_cell.length_b   1.000
_cell.length_c   1.000
_cell.angle_alpha   90.00
_cell.angle_beta   90.00
_cell.angle_gamma   90.00
#
_symmetry.space_group_name_H-M   'P 1'
#
loop_
_entity.id
_entity.type
_entity.pdbx_description
1 polymer ?
#
loop_
_entity_poly.entity_id
_entity_poly.type
_entity_poly.pdbx_seq_one_letter_code
_entity_poly.pdbx_strand_id
1 'polypeptide(L)'
;MNSAMDVEAERLVGVLERTVDALELLALLPSGETEATWDAIVSAHEEDARAIESATATALREHFDVEASLVHGTKRTKMGERPETDHEEEDKVELDDEEDDWSNDAMLQYPKTLHRAVRVLGHDKAARDTLRRLSATQVSPDVARFIHLWTEAIIHTEQWLGSSPEQDEHVARKLQDASLRVRELEDDRRQVAFELAAEREARQEASFKHLKSIATLREQLREIQRTADEALQSTRRTAEQDQQSALARFEMGRANATEKWLAVSRVEQRVVEMNQQDEDDERRRGMRLGVEYQELLRRYDEEMAALDAAIAEEKRELSSLGGETGILEDHFDQVDEDRHYQLEEQRLLEALERKKRLEQLNVFRLTQRLQAVVRGFLVRRRVRLEEQLKKKRKKKSKKTLKKKKYTSTKPGRPSSSPTKHKATSPSKPPTRPTSAASRPSARPRGPTQR
;
A
#
# COMPACT_ATOMS: atom_id res chain seq x y z
N MET A 1 -66.38 57.31 -75.25
CA MET A 1 -65.20 58.17 -75.49
C MET A 1 -64.14 57.41 -76.27
N ASN A 2 -63.73 56.21 -75.84
CA ASN A 2 -62.78 55.32 -76.50
C ASN A 2 -62.88 55.37 -78.03
N SER A 3 -63.99 54.93 -78.64
CA SER A 3 -64.19 54.94 -80.11
C SER A 3 -63.98 56.27 -80.86
N ALA A 4 -63.89 57.42 -80.18
CA ALA A 4 -63.43 58.67 -80.80
C ALA A 4 -61.90 58.83 -80.71
N MET A 5 -61.31 58.52 -79.55
CA MET A 5 -59.86 58.44 -79.35
C MET A 5 -59.23 57.36 -80.25
N ASP A 6 -59.87 56.20 -80.37
CA ASP A 6 -59.44 55.07 -81.21
C ASP A 6 -59.35 55.50 -82.68
N VAL A 7 -60.38 56.21 -83.20
CA VAL A 7 -60.41 56.74 -84.58
C VAL A 7 -59.43 57.90 -84.78
N GLU A 8 -59.18 58.73 -83.76
CA GLU A 8 -58.14 59.77 -83.85
C GLU A 8 -56.72 59.17 -83.76
N ALA A 9 -56.52 58.08 -83.02
CA ALA A 9 -55.28 57.31 -83.00
C ALA A 9 -55.01 56.61 -84.33
N GLU A 10 -55.98 55.87 -84.89
CA GLU A 10 -55.91 55.29 -86.24
C GLU A 10 -55.59 56.36 -87.29
N ARG A 11 -56.19 57.55 -87.17
CA ARG A 11 -55.92 58.68 -88.07
C ARG A 11 -54.52 59.26 -87.91
N LEU A 12 -53.97 59.30 -86.69
CA LEU A 12 -52.61 59.79 -86.43
C LEU A 12 -51.56 58.78 -86.92
N VAL A 13 -51.71 57.50 -86.59
CA VAL A 13 -50.87 56.40 -87.11
C VAL A 13 -50.91 56.39 -88.64
N GLY A 14 -52.11 56.38 -89.24
CA GLY A 14 -52.30 56.43 -90.69
C GLY A 14 -51.91 57.74 -91.38
N VAL A 15 -51.48 58.78 -90.65
CA VAL A 15 -50.76 59.93 -91.20
C VAL A 15 -49.25 59.71 -91.12
N LEU A 16 -48.74 59.15 -90.02
CA LEU A 16 -47.32 58.85 -89.86
C LEU A 16 -46.87 57.74 -90.83
N GLU A 17 -47.66 56.69 -91.04
CA GLU A 17 -47.42 55.66 -92.08
C GLU A 17 -47.25 56.29 -93.47
N ARG A 18 -48.11 57.26 -93.84
CA ARG A 18 -48.01 57.97 -95.12
C ARG A 18 -46.78 58.89 -95.19
N THR A 19 -46.23 59.30 -94.06
CA THR A 19 -44.91 59.96 -94.04
C THR A 19 -43.77 58.97 -94.22
N VAL A 20 -43.88 57.73 -93.72
CA VAL A 20 -42.94 56.64 -94.07
C VAL A 20 -42.99 56.35 -95.57
N ASP A 21 -44.19 56.15 -96.15
CA ASP A 21 -44.35 55.98 -97.61
C ASP A 21 -43.67 57.11 -98.40
N ALA A 22 -43.91 58.37 -98.01
CA ALA A 22 -43.32 59.52 -98.69
C ALA A 22 -41.79 59.58 -98.53
N LEU A 23 -41.25 59.23 -97.36
CA LEU A 23 -39.81 59.17 -97.10
C LEU A 23 -39.14 58.01 -97.85
N GLU A 24 -39.79 56.84 -97.95
CA GLU A 24 -39.34 55.74 -98.80
C GLU A 24 -39.28 56.17 -100.27
N LEU A 25 -40.29 56.89 -100.78
CA LEU A 25 -40.29 57.38 -102.16
C LEU A 25 -39.21 58.43 -102.41
N LEU A 26 -38.96 59.32 -101.45
CA LEU A 26 -37.84 60.27 -101.50
C LEU A 26 -36.49 59.55 -101.53
N ALA A 27 -36.33 58.46 -100.77
CA ALA A 27 -35.12 57.65 -100.74
C ALA A 27 -34.81 56.92 -102.07
N LEU A 28 -35.75 56.89 -103.02
CA LEU A 28 -35.54 56.35 -104.38
C LEU A 28 -34.98 57.36 -105.37
N LEU A 29 -34.95 58.65 -105.02
CA LEU A 29 -34.40 59.69 -105.87
C LEU A 29 -32.85 59.65 -105.77
N PRO A 30 -32.13 59.65 -106.90
CA PRO A 30 -30.68 59.85 -106.92
C PRO A 30 -30.29 61.17 -106.27
N SER A 31 -29.17 61.23 -105.54
CA SER A 31 -28.67 62.47 -104.95
C SER A 31 -27.83 63.28 -105.96
N GLY A 32 -28.09 64.59 -106.06
CA GLY A 32 -27.33 65.54 -106.88
C GLY A 32 -25.86 65.76 -106.50
N GLU A 33 -25.29 64.92 -105.63
CA GLU A 33 -23.83 64.85 -105.42
C GLU A 33 -23.11 64.23 -106.62
N THR A 34 -23.77 63.32 -107.35
CA THR A 34 -23.27 62.82 -108.63
C THR A 34 -23.69 63.74 -109.77
N GLU A 35 -22.79 64.01 -110.73
CA GLU A 35 -23.08 64.86 -111.91
C GLU A 35 -23.97 64.18 -112.97
N ALA A 36 -24.74 63.15 -112.56
CA ALA A 36 -25.68 62.45 -113.39
C ALA A 36 -26.98 63.26 -113.52
N THR A 37 -27.07 64.07 -114.58
CA THR A 37 -28.36 64.66 -114.98
C THR A 37 -29.40 63.56 -115.24
N TRP A 38 -30.69 63.90 -115.18
CA TRP A 38 -31.77 62.95 -115.46
C TRP A 38 -31.58 62.25 -116.83
N ASP A 39 -31.07 62.98 -117.83
CA ASP A 39 -30.77 62.43 -119.15
C ASP A 39 -29.57 61.47 -119.17
N ALA A 40 -28.60 61.61 -118.26
CA ALA A 40 -27.52 60.63 -118.07
C ALA A 40 -28.06 59.31 -117.46
N ILE A 41 -29.01 59.41 -116.54
CA ILE A 41 -29.66 58.23 -115.92
C ILE A 41 -30.56 57.51 -116.94
N VAL A 42 -31.34 58.28 -117.72
CA VAL A 42 -32.20 57.77 -118.80
C VAL A 42 -31.38 57.12 -119.94
N SER A 43 -30.22 57.67 -120.30
CA SER A 43 -29.36 57.11 -121.36
C SER A 43 -28.51 55.92 -120.91
N ALA A 44 -28.13 55.84 -119.62
CA ALA A 44 -27.51 54.64 -119.06
C ALA A 44 -28.48 53.43 -119.02
N HIS A 45 -29.79 53.67 -118.97
CA HIS A 45 -30.82 52.65 -118.79
C HIS A 45 -32.01 52.81 -119.76
N GLU A 46 -31.73 53.02 -121.06
CA GLU A 46 -32.76 53.31 -122.07
C GLU A 46 -33.94 52.32 -122.12
N GLU A 47 -33.72 51.04 -121.82
CA GLU A 47 -34.78 50.01 -121.88
C GLU A 47 -35.75 50.11 -120.71
N ASP A 48 -35.25 50.31 -119.48
CA ASP A 48 -36.08 50.55 -118.29
C ASP A 48 -36.73 51.94 -118.33
N ALA A 49 -36.01 52.97 -118.80
CA ALA A 49 -36.51 54.35 -118.83
C ALA A 49 -37.74 54.55 -119.75
N ARG A 50 -37.92 53.70 -120.77
CA ARG A 50 -39.11 53.68 -121.64
C ARG A 50 -40.39 53.19 -120.93
N ALA A 51 -40.28 52.61 -119.73
CA ALA A 51 -41.41 52.16 -118.93
C ALA A 51 -41.97 53.24 -117.98
N ILE A 52 -41.28 54.38 -117.84
CA ILE A 52 -41.70 55.53 -117.04
C ILE A 52 -42.78 56.30 -117.82
N GLU A 53 -43.92 56.64 -117.21
CA GLU A 53 -44.94 57.43 -117.89
C GLU A 53 -44.41 58.83 -118.29
N SER A 54 -44.86 59.39 -119.41
CA SER A 54 -44.38 60.73 -119.83
C SER A 54 -44.65 61.84 -118.78
N ALA A 55 -45.64 61.65 -117.92
CA ALA A 55 -45.97 62.56 -116.81
C ALA A 55 -45.02 62.42 -115.60
N THR A 56 -44.56 61.21 -115.27
CA THR A 56 -43.49 61.02 -114.27
C THR A 56 -42.15 61.48 -114.83
N ALA A 57 -41.81 61.12 -116.08
CA ALA A 57 -40.56 61.51 -116.72
C ALA A 57 -40.41 63.04 -116.85
N THR A 58 -41.50 63.78 -117.09
CA THR A 58 -41.48 65.26 -117.08
C THR A 58 -41.41 65.84 -115.66
N ALA A 59 -42.21 65.35 -114.70
CA ALA A 59 -42.16 65.84 -113.32
C ALA A 59 -40.81 65.55 -112.63
N LEU A 60 -40.14 64.45 -112.99
CA LEU A 60 -38.78 64.14 -112.53
C LEU A 60 -37.74 65.03 -113.22
N ARG A 61 -37.79 65.22 -114.56
CA ARG A 61 -36.87 66.16 -115.24
C ARG A 61 -37.00 67.58 -114.71
N GLU A 62 -38.23 68.12 -114.60
CA GLU A 62 -38.51 69.42 -113.98
C GLU A 62 -37.90 69.54 -112.57
N HIS A 63 -37.90 68.47 -111.80
CA HIS A 63 -37.35 68.47 -110.45
C HIS A 63 -35.81 68.43 -110.45
N PHE A 64 -35.20 67.55 -111.24
CA PHE A 64 -33.74 67.46 -111.36
C PHE A 64 -33.11 68.69 -112.03
N ASP A 65 -33.81 69.37 -112.94
CA ASP A 65 -33.35 70.64 -113.52
C ASP A 65 -33.30 71.75 -112.44
N VAL A 66 -34.27 71.78 -111.52
CA VAL A 66 -34.31 72.72 -110.39
C VAL A 66 -33.32 72.31 -109.28
N GLU A 67 -33.16 71.02 -108.98
CA GLU A 67 -32.12 70.52 -108.06
C GLU A 67 -30.73 70.86 -108.59
N ALA A 68 -30.45 70.57 -109.87
CA ALA A 68 -29.18 70.91 -110.50
C ALA A 68 -28.91 72.42 -110.43
N SER A 69 -29.91 73.26 -110.71
CA SER A 69 -29.77 74.72 -110.59
C SER A 69 -29.40 75.14 -109.16
N LEU A 70 -30.04 74.56 -108.14
CA LEU A 70 -29.77 74.83 -106.73
C LEU A 70 -28.38 74.31 -106.27
N VAL A 71 -27.96 73.15 -106.75
CA VAL A 71 -26.64 72.56 -106.49
C VAL A 71 -25.52 73.36 -107.18
N HIS A 72 -25.75 73.91 -108.37
CA HIS A 72 -24.75 74.74 -109.05
C HIS A 72 -24.61 76.13 -108.40
N GLY A 73 -25.71 76.75 -107.95
CA GLY A 73 -25.66 77.99 -107.15
C GLY A 73 -24.90 77.80 -105.84
N THR A 74 -25.20 76.74 -105.09
CA THR A 74 -24.51 76.42 -103.82
C THR A 74 -23.07 75.92 -103.98
N LYS A 75 -22.66 75.46 -105.17
CA LYS A 75 -21.25 75.21 -105.52
C LYS A 75 -20.50 76.51 -105.86
N ARG A 76 -21.14 77.50 -106.51
CA ARG A 76 -20.54 78.82 -106.81
C ARG A 76 -20.13 79.55 -105.53
N THR A 77 -21.05 79.68 -104.57
CA THR A 77 -20.80 80.42 -103.32
C THR A 77 -19.69 79.82 -102.44
N LYS A 78 -19.37 78.53 -102.61
CA LYS A 78 -18.27 77.86 -101.89
C LYS A 78 -16.87 78.00 -102.52
N MET A 79 -16.76 78.53 -103.74
CA MET A 79 -15.45 78.85 -104.35
C MET A 79 -14.92 80.25 -103.94
N GLY A 80 -15.66 80.99 -103.12
CA GLY A 80 -15.33 82.35 -102.68
C GLY A 80 -14.46 82.47 -101.42
N GLU A 81 -13.69 81.45 -101.04
CA GLU A 81 -12.83 81.51 -99.84
C GLU A 81 -11.66 82.50 -100.03
N ARG A 82 -11.83 83.72 -99.50
CA ARG A 82 -10.79 84.73 -99.34
C ARG A 82 -10.04 84.50 -98.02
N PRO A 83 -8.70 84.55 -97.97
CA PRO A 83 -7.91 84.13 -96.81
C PRO A 83 -8.00 85.10 -95.62
N GLU A 84 -7.63 84.58 -94.45
CA GLU A 84 -7.55 85.28 -93.16
C GLU A 84 -6.66 86.53 -93.21
N THR A 85 -7.19 87.68 -92.79
CA THR A 85 -6.42 88.82 -92.27
C THR A 85 -7.24 89.58 -91.23
N ASP A 86 -6.68 89.83 -90.05
CA ASP A 86 -7.18 90.87 -89.15
C ASP A 86 -7.14 92.24 -89.84
N HIS A 87 -8.18 93.06 -89.70
CA HIS A 87 -8.11 94.39 -89.08
C HIS A 87 -9.46 95.12 -89.05
N GLU A 88 -9.46 96.25 -88.35
CA GLU A 88 -10.62 97.10 -88.04
C GLU A 88 -11.03 98.03 -89.20
N GLU A 89 -12.22 98.62 -89.02
CA GLU A 89 -12.70 99.89 -89.57
C GLU A 89 -13.02 100.02 -91.09
N GLU A 90 -14.22 100.55 -91.30
CA GLU A 90 -14.69 101.46 -92.35
C GLU A 90 -13.86 101.62 -93.64
N ASP A 91 -14.41 101.17 -94.77
CA ASP A 91 -14.83 102.15 -95.79
C ASP A 91 -16.06 101.68 -96.59
N LYS A 92 -16.79 102.65 -97.17
CA LYS A 92 -18.06 102.46 -97.89
C LYS A 92 -17.82 102.35 -99.39
N VAL A 93 -17.94 101.14 -99.94
CA VAL A 93 -17.92 100.90 -101.39
C VAL A 93 -19.28 100.40 -101.87
N GLU A 94 -19.96 101.23 -102.66
CA GLU A 94 -21.11 100.81 -103.48
C GLU A 94 -20.56 100.08 -104.72
N LEU A 95 -20.92 98.81 -104.91
CA LEU A 95 -20.57 97.98 -106.07
C LEU A 95 -21.74 97.07 -106.45
N ASP A 96 -22.51 97.53 -107.43
CA ASP A 96 -23.35 96.81 -108.41
C ASP A 96 -23.99 95.46 -108.01
N ASP A 97 -25.29 95.51 -107.69
CA ASP A 97 -26.17 94.35 -107.46
C ASP A 97 -26.49 93.56 -108.77
N GLU A 98 -25.54 92.79 -109.33
CA GLU A 98 -25.79 91.88 -110.49
C GLU A 98 -25.30 90.42 -110.32
N GLU A 99 -25.39 89.83 -109.13
CA GLU A 99 -25.36 88.36 -108.86
C GLU A 99 -26.11 88.15 -107.52
N ASP A 100 -27.22 87.38 -107.38
CA ASP A 100 -27.34 85.94 -107.68
C ASP A 100 -28.84 85.47 -107.77
N ASP A 101 -29.73 86.28 -108.37
CA ASP A 101 -31.21 86.14 -108.32
C ASP A 101 -31.76 84.73 -108.68
N TRP A 102 -31.06 84.00 -109.56
CA TRP A 102 -31.38 82.63 -109.99
C TRP A 102 -31.47 81.63 -108.82
N SER A 103 -30.75 81.83 -107.72
CA SER A 103 -30.77 80.89 -106.60
C SER A 103 -32.05 80.96 -105.75
N ASN A 104 -32.76 82.09 -105.73
CA ASN A 104 -33.96 82.25 -104.90
C ASN A 104 -35.19 81.60 -105.53
N ASP A 105 -35.40 81.75 -106.84
CA ASP A 105 -36.55 81.14 -107.52
C ASP A 105 -36.43 79.60 -107.53
N ALA A 106 -35.25 79.06 -107.83
CA ALA A 106 -34.98 77.62 -107.72
C ALA A 106 -35.32 77.07 -106.32
N MET A 107 -34.93 77.77 -105.25
CA MET A 107 -35.21 77.39 -103.86
C MET A 107 -36.72 77.47 -103.52
N LEU A 108 -37.47 78.41 -104.11
CA LEU A 108 -38.93 78.54 -103.94
C LEU A 108 -39.74 77.57 -104.80
N GLN A 109 -39.14 77.02 -105.87
CA GLN A 109 -39.75 76.02 -106.73
C GLN A 109 -39.43 74.59 -106.28
N TYR A 110 -38.24 74.32 -105.74
CA TYR A 110 -37.77 72.99 -105.33
C TYR A 110 -38.79 72.21 -104.45
N PRO A 111 -39.42 72.77 -103.40
CA PRO A 111 -40.41 72.03 -102.62
C PRO A 111 -41.68 71.67 -103.42
N LYS A 112 -42.03 72.49 -104.42
CA LYS A 112 -43.21 72.29 -105.28
C LYS A 112 -42.93 71.24 -106.36
N THR A 113 -41.75 71.28 -106.99
CA THR A 113 -41.33 70.25 -107.96
C THR A 113 -41.10 68.91 -107.26
N LEU A 114 -40.45 68.89 -106.09
CA LEU A 114 -40.28 67.69 -105.26
C LEU A 114 -41.64 67.06 -104.89
N HIS A 115 -42.56 67.87 -104.36
CA HIS A 115 -43.88 67.36 -103.97
C HIS A 115 -44.74 66.94 -105.18
N ARG A 116 -44.55 67.56 -106.36
CA ARG A 116 -45.14 67.09 -107.62
C ARG A 116 -44.54 65.75 -108.04
N ALA A 117 -43.21 65.63 -108.09
CA ALA A 117 -42.49 64.42 -108.46
C ALA A 117 -42.87 63.24 -107.56
N VAL A 118 -42.75 63.37 -106.23
CA VAL A 118 -43.12 62.32 -105.26
C VAL A 118 -44.59 61.92 -105.38
N ARG A 119 -45.50 62.86 -105.63
CA ARG A 119 -46.93 62.56 -105.81
C ARG A 119 -47.21 61.76 -107.08
N VAL A 120 -46.67 62.16 -108.23
CA VAL A 120 -46.88 61.42 -109.49
C VAL A 120 -46.16 60.06 -109.44
N LEU A 121 -44.95 60.01 -108.88
CA LEU A 121 -44.20 58.78 -108.61
C LEU A 121 -44.95 57.82 -107.67
N GLY A 122 -45.66 58.34 -106.66
CA GLY A 122 -46.52 57.53 -105.78
C GLY A 122 -47.68 56.82 -106.50
N HIS A 123 -48.10 57.33 -107.66
CA HIS A 123 -49.12 56.70 -108.51
C HIS A 123 -48.52 55.76 -109.57
N ASP A 124 -47.45 56.18 -110.25
CA ASP A 124 -46.75 55.35 -111.23
C ASP A 124 -45.98 54.21 -110.55
N LYS A 125 -46.40 52.96 -110.78
CA LYS A 125 -45.69 51.79 -110.25
C LYS A 125 -44.44 51.44 -111.08
N ALA A 126 -44.46 51.67 -112.40
CA ALA A 126 -43.33 51.34 -113.26
C ALA A 126 -42.14 52.26 -112.99
N ALA A 127 -42.37 53.57 -112.80
CA ALA A 127 -41.33 54.50 -112.36
C ALA A 127 -40.74 54.16 -110.99
N ARG A 128 -41.56 53.65 -110.04
CA ARG A 128 -41.03 53.21 -108.74
C ARG A 128 -40.23 51.92 -108.81
N ASP A 129 -40.71 50.92 -109.55
CA ASP A 129 -40.00 49.64 -109.68
C ASP A 129 -38.73 49.76 -110.54
N THR A 130 -38.67 50.74 -111.46
CA THR A 130 -37.43 51.10 -112.17
C THR A 130 -36.48 51.92 -111.30
N LEU A 131 -36.94 53.02 -110.67
CA LEU A 131 -36.10 53.78 -109.72
C LEU A 131 -35.57 52.91 -108.58
N ARG A 132 -36.33 51.93 -108.06
CA ARG A 132 -35.86 50.94 -107.08
C ARG A 132 -34.73 50.04 -107.57
N ARG A 133 -34.63 49.76 -108.88
CA ARG A 133 -33.49 49.03 -109.46
C ARG A 133 -32.25 49.92 -109.57
N LEU A 134 -32.45 51.20 -109.92
CA LEU A 134 -31.39 52.18 -110.10
C LEU A 134 -30.80 52.64 -108.75
N SER A 135 -31.64 52.90 -107.76
CA SER A 135 -31.23 53.33 -106.41
C SER A 135 -30.79 52.19 -105.49
N ALA A 136 -30.88 50.92 -105.93
CA ALA A 136 -30.52 49.73 -105.15
C ALA A 136 -29.08 49.76 -104.58
N THR A 137 -28.19 50.58 -105.14
CA THR A 137 -26.81 50.80 -104.67
C THR A 137 -26.53 52.24 -104.21
N GLN A 138 -27.54 53.10 -104.11
CA GLN A 138 -27.38 54.54 -103.85
C GLN A 138 -28.20 55.08 -102.65
N VAL A 139 -29.12 54.32 -102.06
CA VAL A 139 -29.87 54.77 -100.86
C VAL A 139 -28.89 55.11 -99.72
N SER A 140 -28.89 56.36 -99.26
CA SER A 140 -28.05 56.79 -98.14
C SER A 140 -28.37 56.03 -96.84
N PRO A 141 -27.37 55.52 -96.12
CA PRO A 141 -27.58 54.77 -94.87
C PRO A 141 -28.20 55.64 -93.77
N ASP A 142 -28.08 56.97 -93.85
CA ASP A 142 -28.72 57.89 -92.90
C ASP A 142 -30.21 58.05 -93.15
N VAL A 143 -30.65 58.06 -94.42
CA VAL A 143 -32.07 58.07 -94.77
C VAL A 143 -32.73 56.76 -94.36
N ALA A 144 -32.06 55.62 -94.59
CA ALA A 144 -32.53 54.31 -94.13
C ALA A 144 -32.63 54.22 -92.60
N ARG A 145 -31.63 54.75 -91.86
CA ARG A 145 -31.68 54.87 -90.39
C ARG A 145 -32.84 55.76 -89.92
N PHE A 146 -33.05 56.90 -90.56
CA PHE A 146 -34.13 57.83 -90.21
C PHE A 146 -35.52 57.20 -90.40
N ILE A 147 -35.74 56.53 -91.54
CA ILE A 147 -36.98 55.79 -91.81
C ILE A 147 -37.20 54.70 -90.75
N HIS A 148 -36.18 53.92 -90.40
CA HIS A 148 -36.29 52.88 -89.38
C HIS A 148 -36.67 53.46 -87.99
N LEU A 149 -35.99 54.51 -87.53
CA LEU A 149 -36.33 55.17 -86.26
C LEU A 149 -37.75 55.77 -86.28
N TRP A 150 -38.22 56.24 -87.44
CA TRP A 150 -39.60 56.72 -87.60
C TRP A 150 -40.61 55.57 -87.50
N THR A 151 -40.31 54.39 -88.05
CA THR A 151 -41.16 53.19 -87.86
C THR A 151 -41.17 52.68 -86.42
N GLU A 152 -40.06 52.73 -85.69
CA GLU A 152 -40.03 52.39 -84.25
C GLU A 152 -40.85 53.40 -83.43
N ALA A 153 -40.75 54.69 -83.75
CA ALA A 153 -41.58 55.72 -83.12
C ALA A 153 -43.09 55.50 -83.37
N ILE A 154 -43.48 55.10 -84.59
CA ILE A 154 -44.87 54.74 -84.92
C ILE A 154 -45.34 53.57 -84.05
N ILE A 155 -44.58 52.46 -84.00
CA ILE A 155 -44.90 51.28 -83.19
C ILE A 155 -45.04 51.65 -81.71
N HIS A 156 -44.19 52.52 -81.17
CA HIS A 156 -44.33 52.98 -79.78
C HIS A 156 -45.53 53.90 -79.56
N THR A 157 -45.88 54.76 -80.53
CA THR A 157 -47.13 55.55 -80.43
C THR A 157 -48.37 54.67 -80.52
N GLU A 158 -48.38 53.63 -81.37
CA GLU A 158 -49.47 52.65 -81.46
C GLU A 158 -49.63 51.90 -80.13
N GLN A 159 -48.53 51.42 -79.53
CA GLN A 159 -48.54 50.76 -78.22
C GLN A 159 -49.08 51.66 -77.11
N TRP A 160 -48.74 52.96 -77.13
CA TRP A 160 -49.15 53.93 -76.11
C TRP A 160 -50.57 54.49 -76.31
N LEU A 161 -51.07 54.50 -77.54
CA LEU A 161 -52.46 54.82 -77.86
C LEU A 161 -53.40 53.61 -77.67
N GLY A 162 -52.87 52.39 -77.85
CA GLY A 162 -53.60 51.12 -77.65
C GLY A 162 -53.66 50.63 -76.20
N SER A 163 -52.88 51.19 -75.28
CA SER A 163 -52.97 50.89 -73.84
C SER A 163 -54.24 51.51 -73.24
N SER A 164 -55.26 50.68 -73.03
CA SER A 164 -56.49 51.07 -72.33
C SER A 164 -56.19 51.55 -70.89
N PRO A 165 -56.88 52.57 -70.36
CA PRO A 165 -56.69 53.04 -68.98
C PRO A 165 -56.94 51.95 -67.92
N GLU A 166 -57.73 50.92 -68.24
CA GLU A 166 -57.91 49.75 -67.37
C GLU A 166 -56.62 48.91 -67.20
N GLN A 167 -55.75 48.90 -68.21
CA GLN A 167 -54.46 48.23 -68.16
C GLN A 167 -53.47 49.03 -67.31
N ASP A 168 -53.43 50.35 -67.47
CA ASP A 168 -52.61 51.25 -66.65
C ASP A 168 -53.02 51.20 -65.18
N GLU A 169 -54.32 51.22 -64.87
CA GLU A 169 -54.80 51.02 -63.49
C GLU A 169 -54.37 49.66 -62.92
N HIS A 170 -54.39 48.60 -63.72
CA HIS A 170 -53.96 47.25 -63.31
C HIS A 170 -52.44 47.18 -63.09
N VAL A 171 -51.63 47.88 -63.89
CA VAL A 171 -50.18 48.02 -63.68
C VAL A 171 -49.89 48.87 -62.43
N ALA A 172 -50.60 49.98 -62.23
CA ALA A 172 -50.46 50.83 -61.05
C ALA A 172 -50.82 50.09 -59.76
N ARG A 173 -51.92 49.31 -59.74
CA ARG A 173 -52.28 48.45 -58.61
C ARG A 173 -51.22 47.39 -58.34
N LYS A 174 -50.67 46.73 -59.38
CA LYS A 174 -49.55 45.78 -59.22
C LYS A 174 -48.28 46.42 -58.67
N LEU A 175 -47.96 47.66 -59.06
CA LEU A 175 -46.84 48.42 -58.51
C LEU A 175 -47.08 48.80 -57.04
N GLN A 176 -48.32 49.14 -56.66
CA GLN A 176 -48.70 49.38 -55.26
C GLN A 176 -48.55 48.09 -54.44
N ASP A 177 -49.13 46.97 -54.87
CA ASP A 177 -48.98 45.65 -54.24
C ASP A 177 -47.50 45.24 -54.08
N ALA A 178 -46.68 45.45 -55.11
CA ALA A 178 -45.24 45.18 -55.06
C ALA A 178 -44.53 46.09 -54.06
N SER A 179 -44.88 47.38 -54.01
CA SER A 179 -44.30 48.33 -53.05
C SER A 179 -44.66 48.02 -51.59
N LEU A 180 -45.86 47.49 -51.35
CA LEU A 180 -46.28 47.01 -50.03
C LEU A 180 -45.49 45.77 -49.62
N ARG A 181 -45.38 44.77 -50.51
CA ARG A 181 -44.56 43.56 -50.26
C ARG A 181 -43.08 43.88 -50.03
N VAL A 182 -42.53 44.88 -50.71
CA VAL A 182 -41.15 45.34 -50.46
C VAL A 182 -41.00 45.94 -49.06
N ARG A 183 -42.00 46.69 -48.56
CA ARG A 183 -42.00 47.22 -47.18
C ARG A 183 -42.14 46.12 -46.15
N GLU A 184 -43.07 45.17 -46.37
CA GLU A 184 -43.24 43.99 -45.52
C GLU A 184 -41.92 43.20 -45.39
N LEU A 185 -41.25 42.93 -46.51
CA LEU A 185 -39.94 42.26 -46.52
C LEU A 185 -38.79 43.10 -45.92
N GLU A 186 -38.87 44.43 -45.96
CA GLU A 186 -37.93 45.30 -45.24
C GLU A 186 -38.14 45.25 -43.72
N ASP A 187 -39.39 45.21 -43.26
CA ASP A 187 -39.72 45.13 -41.83
C ASP A 187 -39.45 43.72 -41.26
N ASP A 188 -39.75 42.65 -42.00
CA ASP A 188 -39.29 41.28 -41.68
C ASP A 188 -37.76 41.24 -41.55
N ARG A 189 -37.04 41.86 -42.50
CA ARG A 189 -35.58 41.94 -42.48
C ARG A 189 -35.07 42.73 -41.27
N ARG A 190 -35.76 43.81 -40.85
CA ARG A 190 -35.44 44.59 -39.64
C ARG A 190 -35.67 43.74 -38.38
N GLN A 191 -36.79 43.01 -38.30
CA GLN A 191 -37.10 42.13 -37.18
C GLN A 191 -36.07 40.99 -37.06
N VAL A 192 -35.79 40.25 -38.14
CA VAL A 192 -34.80 39.17 -38.13
C VAL A 192 -33.39 39.69 -37.80
N ALA A 193 -33.03 40.91 -38.23
CA ALA A 193 -31.76 41.54 -37.84
C ALA A 193 -31.70 41.89 -36.34
N PHE A 194 -32.81 42.33 -35.74
CA PHE A 194 -32.94 42.59 -34.31
C PHE A 194 -32.88 41.30 -33.48
N GLU A 195 -33.65 40.27 -33.86
CA GLU A 195 -33.64 38.96 -33.21
C GLU A 195 -32.25 38.30 -33.27
N LEU A 196 -31.57 38.37 -34.42
CA LEU A 196 -30.20 37.89 -34.59
C LEU A 196 -29.19 38.66 -33.72
N ALA A 197 -29.41 39.95 -33.47
CA ALA A 197 -28.58 40.74 -32.56
C ALA A 197 -28.81 40.32 -31.10
N ALA A 198 -30.07 40.19 -30.67
CA ALA A 198 -30.43 39.73 -29.33
C ALA A 198 -29.94 38.30 -29.04
N GLU A 199 -30.04 37.38 -30.01
CA GLU A 199 -29.45 36.04 -29.89
C GLU A 199 -27.93 36.08 -29.72
N ARG A 200 -27.22 36.96 -30.46
CA ARG A 200 -25.77 37.10 -30.36
C ARG A 200 -25.36 37.64 -29.00
N GLU A 201 -26.07 38.63 -28.47
CA GLU A 201 -25.83 39.18 -27.14
C GLU A 201 -26.11 38.13 -26.04
N ALA A 202 -27.24 37.42 -26.11
CA ALA A 202 -27.56 36.33 -25.18
C ALA A 202 -26.52 35.19 -25.21
N ARG A 203 -26.03 34.81 -26.40
CA ARG A 203 -24.93 33.83 -26.56
C ARG A 203 -23.61 34.36 -25.98
N GLN A 204 -23.30 35.64 -26.16
CA GLN A 204 -22.12 36.26 -25.55
C GLN A 204 -22.24 36.26 -24.02
N GLU A 205 -23.36 36.70 -23.45
CA GLU A 205 -23.61 36.63 -22.00
C GLU A 205 -23.45 35.21 -21.45
N ALA A 206 -24.04 34.21 -22.11
CA ALA A 206 -23.91 32.81 -21.73
C ALA A 206 -22.44 32.38 -21.75
N SER A 207 -21.69 32.72 -22.80
CA SER A 207 -20.26 32.44 -22.89
C SER A 207 -19.46 33.10 -21.75
N PHE A 208 -19.76 34.35 -21.37
CA PHE A 208 -19.13 35.01 -20.22
C PHE A 208 -19.50 34.35 -18.89
N LYS A 209 -20.75 33.89 -18.72
CA LYS A 209 -21.19 33.14 -17.52
C LYS A 209 -20.45 31.80 -17.42
N HIS A 210 -20.26 31.08 -18.53
CA HIS A 210 -19.47 29.85 -18.58
C HIS A 210 -17.96 30.09 -18.39
N LEU A 211 -17.39 31.14 -18.97
CA LEU A 211 -15.97 31.51 -18.74
C LEU A 211 -15.71 31.85 -17.27
N LYS A 212 -16.64 32.54 -16.60
CA LYS A 212 -16.59 32.81 -15.15
C LYS A 212 -16.66 31.52 -14.33
N SER A 213 -17.58 30.59 -14.63
CA SER A 213 -17.65 29.32 -13.88
C SER A 213 -16.44 28.41 -14.12
N ILE A 214 -15.89 28.40 -15.34
CA ILE A 214 -14.62 27.71 -15.65
C ILE A 214 -13.46 28.32 -14.84
N ALA A 215 -13.43 29.65 -14.67
CA ALA A 215 -12.40 30.32 -13.86
C ALA A 215 -12.54 29.98 -12.36
N THR A 216 -13.74 29.99 -11.78
CA THR A 216 -13.94 29.64 -10.36
C THR A 216 -13.65 28.17 -10.09
N LEU A 217 -14.11 27.25 -10.95
CA LEU A 217 -13.79 25.82 -10.85
C LEU A 217 -12.28 25.54 -10.95
N ARG A 218 -11.55 26.31 -11.78
CA ARG A 218 -10.08 26.19 -11.88
C ARG A 218 -9.36 26.65 -10.62
N GLU A 219 -9.82 27.68 -9.92
CA GLU A 219 -9.19 28.08 -8.65
C GLU A 219 -9.58 27.13 -7.50
N GLN A 220 -10.83 26.67 -7.44
CA GLN A 220 -11.26 25.62 -6.50
C GLN A 220 -10.43 24.34 -6.66
N LEU A 221 -10.12 23.93 -7.89
CA LEU A 221 -9.23 22.78 -8.13
C LEU A 221 -7.80 23.03 -7.61
N ARG A 222 -7.26 24.25 -7.72
CA ARG A 222 -5.94 24.60 -7.16
C ARG A 222 -5.96 24.66 -5.63
N GLU A 223 -7.05 25.15 -5.03
CA GLU A 223 -7.25 25.19 -3.58
C GLU A 223 -7.35 23.76 -3.00
N ILE A 224 -8.10 22.87 -3.66
CA ILE A 224 -8.17 21.44 -3.33
C ILE A 224 -6.80 20.77 -3.49
N GLN A 225 -6.03 21.11 -4.54
CA GLN A 225 -4.66 20.60 -4.70
C GLN A 225 -3.73 21.06 -3.57
N ARG A 226 -3.67 22.36 -3.27
CA ARG A 226 -2.85 22.91 -2.17
C ARG A 226 -3.20 22.26 -0.82
N THR A 227 -4.48 22.18 -0.49
CA THR A 227 -4.94 21.59 0.79
C THR A 227 -4.70 20.07 0.85
N ALA A 228 -4.80 19.35 -0.27
CA ALA A 228 -4.40 17.95 -0.35
C ALA A 228 -2.89 17.75 -0.18
N ASP A 229 -2.05 18.59 -0.80
CA ASP A 229 -0.59 18.55 -0.63
C ASP A 229 -0.17 18.87 0.82
N GLU A 230 -0.84 19.82 1.47
CA GLU A 230 -0.64 20.14 2.89
C GLU A 230 -1.09 18.98 3.82
N ALA A 231 -2.19 18.31 3.50
CA ALA A 231 -2.64 17.11 4.21
C ALA A 231 -1.65 15.93 4.03
N LEU A 232 -1.11 15.73 2.83
CA LEU A 232 -0.10 14.70 2.55
C LEU A 232 1.24 15.03 3.23
N GLN A 233 1.66 16.29 3.25
CA GLN A 233 2.87 16.71 3.97
C GLN A 233 2.74 16.60 5.49
N SER A 234 1.59 16.96 6.07
CA SER A 234 1.36 16.85 7.51
C SER A 234 1.28 15.40 7.97
N THR A 235 0.50 14.56 7.28
CA THR A 235 0.43 13.10 7.57
C THR A 235 1.77 12.39 7.40
N ARG A 236 2.57 12.80 6.40
CA ARG A 236 3.96 12.33 6.24
C ARG A 236 4.83 12.72 7.43
N ARG A 237 4.81 13.98 7.88
CA ARG A 237 5.60 14.45 9.04
C ARG A 237 5.22 13.73 10.32
N THR A 238 3.92 13.48 10.56
CA THR A 238 3.48 12.70 11.73
C THR A 238 3.94 11.25 11.64
N ALA A 239 3.90 10.61 10.47
CA ALA A 239 4.40 9.26 10.28
C ALA A 239 5.93 9.16 10.49
N GLU A 240 6.70 10.13 10.00
CA GLU A 240 8.15 10.23 10.23
C GLU A 240 8.47 10.45 11.73
N GLN A 241 7.69 11.28 12.43
CA GLN A 241 7.81 11.51 13.88
C GLN A 241 7.44 10.26 14.70
N ASP A 242 6.35 9.56 14.36
CA ASP A 242 5.92 8.33 15.02
C ASP A 242 6.98 7.23 14.86
N GLN A 243 7.53 7.06 13.64
CA GLN A 243 8.63 6.13 13.37
C GLN A 243 9.87 6.45 14.21
N GLN A 244 10.30 7.72 14.27
CA GLN A 244 11.42 8.13 15.12
C GLN A 244 11.15 7.86 16.61
N SER A 245 9.92 8.10 17.09
CA SER A 245 9.55 7.81 18.47
C SER A 245 9.53 6.29 18.77
N ALA A 246 9.13 5.47 17.81
CA ALA A 246 9.11 4.02 17.92
C ALA A 246 10.54 3.44 17.92
N LEU A 247 11.42 3.95 17.07
CA LEU A 247 12.85 3.59 17.05
C LEU A 247 13.52 3.97 18.37
N ALA A 248 13.36 5.19 18.87
CA ALA A 248 13.93 5.61 20.16
C ALA A 248 13.42 4.75 21.34
N ARG A 249 12.13 4.39 21.35
CA ARG A 249 11.56 3.45 22.34
C ARG A 249 12.15 2.04 22.21
N PHE A 250 12.37 1.55 20.99
CA PHE A 250 12.99 0.25 20.73
C PHE A 250 14.46 0.22 21.16
N GLU A 251 15.22 1.26 20.84
CA GLU A 251 16.64 1.38 21.21
C GLU A 251 16.83 1.48 22.74
N MET A 252 16.02 2.29 23.42
CA MET A 252 15.96 2.33 24.88
C MET A 252 15.56 0.98 25.47
N GLY A 253 14.57 0.30 24.88
CA GLY A 253 14.17 -1.06 25.26
C GLY A 253 15.31 -2.07 25.11
N ARG A 254 16.07 -1.99 24.01
CA ARG A 254 17.24 -2.83 23.74
C ARG A 254 18.37 -2.55 24.75
N ALA A 255 18.67 -1.28 25.03
CA ALA A 255 19.68 -0.90 26.03
C ALA A 255 19.32 -1.46 27.42
N ASN A 256 18.08 -1.24 27.88
CA ASN A 256 17.56 -1.77 29.13
C ASN A 256 17.58 -3.32 29.19
N ALA A 257 17.36 -3.99 28.06
CA ALA A 257 17.48 -5.45 27.97
C ALA A 257 18.94 -5.93 28.06
N THR A 258 19.87 -5.26 27.38
CA THR A 258 21.31 -5.58 27.47
C THR A 258 21.87 -5.32 28.87
N GLU A 259 21.46 -4.24 29.55
CA GLU A 259 21.87 -3.99 30.93
C GLU A 259 21.37 -5.08 31.88
N LYS A 260 20.09 -5.49 31.75
CA LYS A 260 19.52 -6.59 32.53
C LYS A 260 20.24 -7.92 32.27
N TRP A 261 20.59 -8.21 31.01
CA TRP A 261 21.37 -9.40 30.68
C TRP A 261 22.77 -9.37 31.31
N LEU A 262 23.47 -8.23 31.24
CA LEU A 262 24.77 -8.03 31.92
C LEU A 262 24.64 -8.07 33.45
N ALA A 263 23.50 -7.68 34.03
CA ALA A 263 23.24 -7.81 35.45
C ALA A 263 23.02 -9.28 35.86
N VAL A 264 22.26 -10.05 35.07
CA VAL A 264 22.05 -11.49 35.29
C VAL A 264 23.36 -12.26 35.14
N SER A 265 24.16 -12.01 34.10
CA SER A 265 25.46 -12.66 33.90
C SER A 265 26.43 -12.39 35.08
N ARG A 266 26.44 -11.16 35.62
CA ARG A 266 27.19 -10.80 36.84
C ARG A 266 26.61 -11.41 38.13
N VAL A 267 25.40 -11.95 38.14
CA VAL A 267 24.87 -12.75 39.26
C VAL A 267 25.26 -14.22 39.07
N GLU A 268 25.08 -14.75 37.86
CA GLU A 268 25.46 -16.11 37.46
C GLU A 268 26.94 -16.40 37.75
N GLN A 269 27.86 -15.51 37.33
CA GLN A 269 29.29 -15.62 37.63
C GLN A 269 29.58 -15.73 39.13
N ARG A 270 28.98 -14.87 39.96
CA ARG A 270 29.17 -14.90 41.42
C ARG A 270 28.56 -16.14 42.08
N VAL A 271 27.46 -16.67 41.55
CA VAL A 271 26.89 -17.95 42.03
C VAL A 271 27.79 -19.12 41.65
N VAL A 272 28.39 -19.12 40.45
CA VAL A 272 29.39 -20.13 40.05
C VAL A 272 30.65 -20.05 40.92
N GLU A 273 31.18 -18.85 41.17
CA GLU A 273 32.34 -18.63 42.05
C GLU A 273 32.05 -19.08 43.49
N MET A 274 30.86 -18.77 44.04
CA MET A 274 30.44 -19.19 45.37
C MET A 274 30.29 -20.71 45.46
N ASN A 275 29.60 -21.33 44.50
CA ASN A 275 29.45 -22.79 44.46
C ASN A 275 30.81 -23.50 44.34
N GLN A 276 31.74 -22.97 43.54
CA GLN A 276 33.10 -23.51 43.44
C GLN A 276 33.87 -23.40 44.75
N GLN A 277 33.69 -22.31 45.51
CA GLN A 277 34.27 -22.15 46.85
C GLN A 277 33.66 -23.13 47.85
N ASP A 278 32.33 -23.29 47.87
CA ASP A 278 31.65 -24.26 48.73
C ASP A 278 32.09 -25.71 48.42
N GLU A 279 32.16 -26.10 47.14
CA GLU A 279 32.70 -27.40 46.73
C GLU A 279 34.16 -27.60 47.12
N ASP A 280 35.01 -26.58 46.96
CA ASP A 280 36.42 -26.61 47.38
C ASP A 280 36.53 -26.85 48.88
N ASP A 281 35.70 -26.18 49.66
CA ASP A 281 35.69 -26.25 51.11
C ASP A 281 35.06 -27.55 51.63
N GLU A 282 34.04 -28.10 50.98
CA GLU A 282 33.54 -29.46 51.24
C GLU A 282 34.59 -30.51 50.91
N ARG A 283 35.30 -30.38 49.77
CA ARG A 283 36.44 -31.26 49.43
C ARG A 283 37.55 -31.18 50.48
N ARG A 284 37.88 -29.98 50.99
CA ARG A 284 38.85 -29.80 52.10
C ARG A 284 38.35 -30.40 53.42
N ARG A 285 37.07 -30.22 53.78
CA ARG A 285 36.46 -30.82 54.99
C ARG A 285 36.49 -32.35 54.91
N GLY A 286 36.11 -32.92 53.76
CA GLY A 286 36.18 -34.36 53.50
C GLY A 286 37.60 -34.92 53.61
N MET A 287 38.60 -34.21 53.08
CA MET A 287 40.01 -34.61 53.25
C MET A 287 40.46 -34.58 54.72
N ARG A 288 40.12 -33.53 55.48
CA ARG A 288 40.45 -33.43 56.91
C ARG A 288 39.81 -34.56 57.73
N LEU A 289 38.51 -34.75 57.60
CA LEU A 289 37.79 -35.85 58.25
C LEU A 289 38.36 -37.22 57.84
N GLY A 290 38.74 -37.41 56.57
CA GLY A 290 39.41 -38.62 56.11
C GLY A 290 40.74 -38.89 56.81
N VAL A 291 41.57 -37.86 57.03
CA VAL A 291 42.82 -37.97 57.81
C VAL A 291 42.53 -38.20 59.30
N GLU A 292 41.56 -37.50 59.89
CA GLU A 292 41.16 -37.69 61.29
C GLU A 292 40.66 -39.12 61.56
N TYR A 293 39.88 -39.71 60.63
CA TYR A 293 39.47 -41.11 60.70
C TYR A 293 40.64 -42.08 60.51
N GLN A 294 41.59 -41.78 59.62
CA GLN A 294 42.80 -42.61 59.46
C GLN A 294 43.69 -42.57 60.69
N GLU A 295 43.87 -41.41 61.32
CA GLU A 295 44.59 -41.30 62.60
C GLU A 295 43.87 -42.04 63.73
N LEU A 296 42.54 -41.93 63.83
CA LEU A 296 41.77 -42.60 64.87
C LEU A 296 41.81 -44.13 64.71
N LEU A 297 41.70 -44.64 63.48
CA LEU A 297 41.89 -46.06 63.18
C LEU A 297 43.31 -46.52 63.52
N ARG A 298 44.34 -45.76 63.12
CA ARG A 298 45.74 -46.11 63.41
C ARG A 298 46.02 -46.18 64.91
N ARG A 299 45.45 -45.26 65.70
CA ARG A 299 45.54 -45.28 67.18
C ARG A 299 44.78 -46.47 67.78
N TYR A 300 43.60 -46.79 67.25
CA TYR A 300 42.86 -47.98 67.67
C TYR A 300 43.63 -49.28 67.37
N ASP A 301 44.24 -49.39 66.19
CA ASP A 301 45.08 -50.53 65.81
C ASP A 301 46.35 -50.62 66.69
N GLU A 302 46.97 -49.48 67.02
CA GLU A 302 48.09 -49.38 67.97
C GLU A 302 47.69 -49.81 69.41
N GLU A 303 46.53 -49.33 69.90
CA GLU A 303 45.99 -49.69 71.22
C GLU A 303 45.60 -51.18 71.29
N MET A 304 44.95 -51.71 70.25
CA MET A 304 44.60 -53.13 70.17
C MET A 304 45.85 -54.03 70.11
N ALA A 305 46.88 -53.65 69.34
CA ALA A 305 48.14 -54.39 69.30
C ALA A 305 48.88 -54.35 70.65
N ALA A 306 48.82 -53.23 71.38
CA ALA A 306 49.37 -53.13 72.73
C ALA A 306 48.59 -53.99 73.75
N LEU A 307 47.26 -54.04 73.63
CA LEU A 307 46.42 -54.93 74.46
C LEU A 307 46.69 -56.40 74.18
N ASP A 308 46.81 -56.82 72.91
CA ASP A 308 47.16 -58.19 72.55
C ASP A 308 48.58 -58.58 73.03
N ALA A 309 49.53 -57.63 73.03
CA ALA A 309 50.85 -57.83 73.60
C ALA A 309 50.80 -58.03 75.13
N ALA A 310 50.09 -57.16 75.85
CA ALA A 310 49.90 -57.28 77.30
C ALA A 310 49.19 -58.59 77.68
N ILE A 311 48.14 -58.96 76.96
CA ILE A 311 47.44 -60.24 77.12
C ILE A 311 48.37 -61.44 76.85
N ALA A 312 49.32 -61.31 75.92
CA ALA A 312 50.34 -62.34 75.67
C ALA A 312 51.43 -62.38 76.75
N GLU A 313 51.69 -61.28 77.45
CA GLU A 313 52.59 -61.22 78.61
C GLU A 313 51.91 -61.82 79.86
N GLU A 314 50.69 -61.39 80.20
CA GLU A 314 49.88 -62.01 81.28
C GLU A 314 49.74 -63.52 81.10
N LYS A 315 49.50 -64.00 79.86
CA LYS A 315 49.44 -65.45 79.56
C LYS A 315 50.77 -66.17 79.79
N ARG A 316 51.92 -65.52 79.58
CA ARG A 316 53.24 -66.10 79.89
C ARG A 316 53.49 -66.11 81.40
N GLU A 317 53.15 -65.03 82.10
CA GLU A 317 53.25 -64.95 83.56
C GLU A 317 52.36 -66.00 84.24
N LEU A 318 51.10 -66.12 83.84
CA LEU A 318 50.19 -67.17 84.30
C LEU A 318 50.70 -68.59 83.98
N SER A 319 51.42 -68.77 82.88
CA SER A 319 52.07 -70.05 82.55
C SER A 319 53.30 -70.33 83.41
N SER A 320 54.10 -69.31 83.76
CA SER A 320 55.23 -69.43 84.69
C SER A 320 54.73 -69.75 86.09
N LEU A 321 53.78 -68.97 86.60
CA LEU A 321 53.12 -69.19 87.89
C LEU A 321 52.46 -70.57 87.95
N GLY A 322 51.82 -71.03 86.86
CA GLY A 322 51.27 -72.38 86.77
C GLY A 322 52.34 -73.49 86.89
N GLY A 323 53.53 -73.27 86.34
CA GLY A 323 54.68 -74.16 86.51
C GLY A 323 55.25 -74.11 87.93
N GLU A 324 55.36 -72.92 88.52
CA GLU A 324 55.81 -72.72 89.91
C GLU A 324 54.83 -73.33 90.92
N THR A 325 53.52 -73.22 90.70
CA THR A 325 52.51 -73.91 91.51
C THR A 325 52.59 -75.42 91.35
N GLY A 326 52.85 -75.94 90.14
CA GLY A 326 53.05 -77.37 89.92
C GLY A 326 54.24 -77.93 90.70
N ILE A 327 55.38 -77.21 90.70
CA ILE A 327 56.56 -77.57 91.51
C ILE A 327 56.25 -77.53 93.02
N LEU A 328 55.37 -76.61 93.45
CA LEU A 328 54.96 -76.50 94.85
C LEU A 328 53.94 -77.59 95.24
N GLU A 329 53.06 -77.99 94.33
CA GLU A 329 52.15 -79.15 94.46
C GLU A 329 52.97 -80.45 94.57
N ASP A 330 53.91 -80.70 93.65
CA ASP A 330 54.87 -81.81 93.70
C ASP A 330 55.63 -81.88 95.05
N HIS A 331 56.00 -80.72 95.61
CA HIS A 331 56.68 -80.64 96.90
C HIS A 331 55.73 -80.88 98.08
N PHE A 332 54.47 -80.44 98.02
CA PHE A 332 53.49 -80.74 99.06
C PHE A 332 53.11 -82.23 99.08
N ASP A 333 52.96 -82.86 97.91
CA ASP A 333 52.73 -84.30 97.80
C ASP A 333 53.93 -85.08 98.39
N GLN A 334 55.18 -84.69 98.07
CA GLN A 334 56.38 -85.26 98.70
C GLN A 334 56.39 -85.09 100.22
N VAL A 335 56.00 -83.93 100.75
CA VAL A 335 55.95 -83.67 102.20
C VAL A 335 54.87 -84.51 102.90
N ASP A 336 53.70 -84.71 102.30
CA ASP A 336 52.67 -85.57 102.88
C ASP A 336 52.98 -87.07 102.70
N GLU A 337 53.73 -87.50 101.67
CA GLU A 337 54.35 -88.84 101.60
C GLU A 337 55.38 -89.04 102.73
N ASP A 338 56.34 -88.14 102.90
CA ASP A 338 57.34 -88.17 103.98
C ASP A 338 56.67 -88.21 105.36
N ARG A 339 55.61 -87.43 105.54
CA ARG A 339 54.80 -87.42 106.75
C ARG A 339 54.05 -88.74 106.97
N HIS A 340 53.57 -89.37 105.90
CA HIS A 340 53.02 -90.72 105.95
C HIS A 340 54.07 -91.72 106.43
N TYR A 341 55.27 -91.73 105.86
CA TYR A 341 56.38 -92.59 106.31
C TYR A 341 56.77 -92.34 107.77
N GLN A 342 56.89 -91.08 108.21
CA GLN A 342 57.17 -90.72 109.61
C GLN A 342 56.09 -91.22 110.57
N LEU A 343 54.80 -91.16 110.18
CA LEU A 343 53.70 -91.69 111.00
C LEU A 343 53.73 -93.23 111.07
N GLU A 344 54.23 -93.92 110.05
CA GLU A 344 54.44 -95.37 110.08
C GLU A 344 55.66 -95.76 110.94
N GLU A 345 56.77 -95.03 110.85
CA GLU A 345 57.92 -95.23 111.72
C GLU A 345 57.54 -95.00 113.20
N GLN A 346 56.80 -93.93 113.51
CA GLN A 346 56.31 -93.68 114.88
C GLN A 346 55.42 -94.82 115.39
N ARG A 347 54.54 -95.40 114.55
CA ARG A 347 53.73 -96.58 114.91
C ARG A 347 54.60 -97.81 115.21
N LEU A 348 55.68 -98.02 114.45
CA LEU A 348 56.65 -99.10 114.68
C LEU A 348 57.45 -98.89 115.97
N LEU A 349 57.95 -97.67 116.21
CA LEU A 349 58.67 -97.29 117.42
C LEU A 349 57.78 -97.43 118.67
N GLU A 350 56.52 -96.98 118.62
CA GLU A 350 55.53 -97.21 119.67
C GLU A 350 55.30 -98.70 119.95
N ALA A 351 55.23 -99.54 118.90
CA ALA A 351 55.08 -100.99 119.08
C ALA A 351 56.30 -101.63 119.76
N LEU A 352 57.52 -101.13 119.49
CA LEU A 352 58.75 -101.57 120.15
C LEU A 352 58.84 -101.07 121.60
N GLU A 353 58.47 -99.82 121.86
CA GLU A 353 58.35 -99.24 123.20
C GLU A 353 57.35 -100.02 124.08
N ARG A 354 56.17 -100.34 123.54
CA ARG A 354 55.15 -101.12 124.24
C ARG A 354 55.67 -102.51 124.64
N LYS A 355 56.52 -103.15 123.81
CA LYS A 355 57.24 -104.40 124.19
C LYS A 355 58.22 -104.16 125.34
N LYS A 356 59.12 -103.17 125.24
CA LYS A 356 60.08 -102.83 126.31
C LYS A 356 59.39 -102.53 127.65
N ARG A 357 58.28 -101.77 127.63
CA ARG A 357 57.50 -101.44 128.84
C ARG A 357 56.83 -102.68 129.47
N LEU A 358 56.41 -103.68 128.67
CA LEU A 358 55.90 -104.96 129.16
C LEU A 358 57.00 -105.82 129.81
N GLU A 359 58.20 -105.84 129.23
CA GLU A 359 59.37 -106.52 129.80
C GLU A 359 59.77 -105.90 131.15
N GLN A 360 59.87 -104.57 131.21
CA GLN A 360 60.14 -103.82 132.45
C GLN A 360 59.07 -104.09 133.54
N LEU A 361 57.78 -104.15 133.17
CA LEU A 361 56.71 -104.52 134.10
C LEU A 361 56.84 -105.94 134.65
N ASN A 362 57.34 -106.89 133.85
CA ASN A 362 57.62 -108.25 134.32
C ASN A 362 58.82 -108.29 135.29
N VAL A 363 59.89 -107.53 135.02
CA VAL A 363 61.03 -107.37 135.95
C VAL A 363 60.58 -106.71 137.26
N PHE A 364 59.75 -105.67 137.20
CA PHE A 364 59.24 -104.98 138.38
C PHE A 364 58.31 -105.87 139.24
N ARG A 365 57.52 -106.75 138.61
CA ARG A 365 56.75 -107.79 139.32
C ARG A 365 57.66 -108.84 139.97
N LEU A 366 58.80 -109.16 139.35
CA LEU A 366 59.79 -110.08 139.92
C LEU A 366 60.45 -109.48 141.19
N THR A 367 60.88 -108.21 141.13
CA THR A 367 61.49 -107.52 142.29
C THR A 367 60.47 -107.26 143.40
N GLN A 368 59.19 -107.00 143.09
CA GLN A 368 58.12 -106.97 144.10
C GLN A 368 57.94 -108.33 144.81
N ARG A 369 57.99 -109.45 144.08
CA ARG A 369 57.96 -110.79 144.69
C ARG A 369 59.19 -111.01 145.59
N LEU A 370 60.37 -110.60 145.15
CA LEU A 370 61.60 -110.69 145.94
C LEU A 370 61.51 -109.85 147.23
N GLN A 371 61.04 -108.60 147.15
CA GLN A 371 60.79 -107.76 148.32
C GLN A 371 59.74 -108.37 149.27
N ALA A 372 58.70 -109.04 148.77
CA ALA A 372 57.71 -109.71 149.60
C ALA A 372 58.32 -110.89 150.39
N VAL A 373 59.20 -111.69 149.75
CA VAL A 373 59.95 -112.76 150.41
C VAL A 373 60.90 -112.21 151.48
N VAL A 374 61.68 -111.18 151.16
CA VAL A 374 62.63 -110.54 152.09
C VAL A 374 61.92 -109.86 153.27
N ARG A 375 60.87 -109.07 153.02
CA ARG A 375 60.03 -108.49 154.10
C ARG A 375 59.40 -109.59 154.95
N GLY A 376 58.90 -110.66 154.35
CA GLY A 376 58.38 -111.82 155.08
C GLY A 376 59.43 -112.52 155.94
N PHE A 377 60.69 -112.60 155.48
CA PHE A 377 61.80 -113.13 156.25
C PHE A 377 62.18 -112.22 157.43
N LEU A 378 62.28 -110.90 157.20
CA LEU A 378 62.55 -109.91 158.25
C LEU A 378 61.44 -109.84 159.30
N VAL A 379 60.17 -109.92 158.89
CA VAL A 379 59.03 -110.03 159.82
C VAL A 379 59.13 -111.32 160.63
N ARG A 380 59.39 -112.48 160.02
CA ARG A 380 59.61 -113.74 160.76
C ARG A 380 60.83 -113.69 161.70
N ARG A 381 61.87 -112.92 161.38
CA ARG A 381 63.04 -112.69 162.25
C ARG A 381 62.71 -111.78 163.44
N ARG A 382 61.96 -110.69 163.24
CA ARG A 382 61.44 -109.86 164.34
C ARG A 382 60.47 -110.64 165.23
N VAL A 383 59.51 -111.33 164.63
CA VAL A 383 58.52 -112.15 165.36
C VAL A 383 59.22 -113.22 166.22
N ARG A 384 60.27 -113.91 165.73
CA ARG A 384 61.03 -114.86 166.57
C ARG A 384 61.74 -114.22 167.77
N LEU A 385 62.11 -112.94 167.71
CA LEU A 385 62.67 -112.20 168.85
C LEU A 385 61.56 -111.67 169.79
N GLU A 386 60.45 -111.21 169.23
CA GLU A 386 59.29 -110.73 169.98
C GLU A 386 58.52 -111.87 170.68
N GLU A 387 58.50 -113.08 170.10
CA GLU A 387 57.92 -114.30 170.68
C GLU A 387 58.71 -114.83 171.89
N GLN A 388 60.01 -114.52 172.01
CA GLN A 388 60.77 -114.78 173.24
C GLN A 388 60.36 -113.82 174.37
N LEU A 389 60.10 -112.54 174.05
CA LEU A 389 59.75 -111.52 175.05
C LEU A 389 58.25 -111.44 175.40
N LYS A 390 57.35 -111.91 174.53
CA LYS A 390 55.89 -111.69 174.68
C LYS A 390 55.05 -112.98 174.72
N LYS A 391 55.54 -113.99 175.44
CA LYS A 391 54.72 -115.09 176.01
C LYS A 391 53.72 -114.64 177.11
N LYS A 392 53.19 -113.40 177.03
CA LYS A 392 52.08 -112.90 177.87
C LYS A 392 50.94 -112.35 177.00
N ARG A 393 49.98 -113.25 176.68
CA ARG A 393 48.58 -112.98 176.25
C ARG A 393 48.42 -112.19 174.93
N LYS A 394 47.52 -112.50 173.97
CA LYS A 394 46.64 -113.63 173.59
C LYS A 394 45.66 -113.04 172.53
N LYS A 395 45.20 -113.85 171.56
CA LYS A 395 43.91 -113.73 170.78
C LYS A 395 43.74 -112.69 169.63
N LYS A 396 43.30 -113.24 168.47
CA LYS A 396 42.18 -112.80 167.57
C LYS A 396 42.35 -111.49 166.75
N SER A 397 41.67 -111.27 165.59
CA SER A 397 41.04 -112.21 164.61
C SER A 397 40.62 -111.55 163.26
N LYS A 398 41.08 -112.12 162.14
CA LYS A 398 40.35 -112.46 160.87
C LYS A 398 38.96 -111.79 160.58
N LYS A 399 38.88 -110.89 159.57
CA LYS A 399 37.85 -110.86 158.47
C LYS A 399 37.89 -109.63 157.52
N THR A 400 38.09 -109.89 156.19
CA THR A 400 37.29 -109.45 154.98
C THR A 400 36.93 -107.96 154.72
N LEU A 401 36.51 -107.45 153.53
CA LEU A 401 35.60 -108.01 152.48
C LEU A 401 35.48 -107.16 151.15
N LYS A 402 35.15 -107.82 150.01
CA LYS A 402 34.36 -107.39 148.79
C LYS A 402 34.85 -106.41 147.66
N LYS A 403 34.28 -106.69 146.46
CA LYS A 403 34.46 -106.13 145.09
C LYS A 403 33.42 -105.05 144.69
N LYS A 404 33.60 -104.34 143.54
CA LYS A 404 32.54 -104.09 142.51
C LYS A 404 33.08 -103.67 141.09
N LYS A 405 32.20 -103.35 140.12
CA LYS A 405 32.40 -103.06 138.64
C LYS A 405 31.58 -101.81 138.19
N TYR A 406 31.74 -101.27 136.95
CA TYR A 406 30.63 -100.79 136.03
C TYR A 406 31.01 -100.66 134.51
N THR A 407 30.45 -99.73 133.68
CA THR A 407 30.17 -99.90 132.21
C THR A 407 30.26 -98.65 131.25
N SER A 408 30.09 -98.90 129.93
CA SER A 408 29.52 -98.03 128.80
C SER A 408 30.38 -96.86 128.20
N THR A 409 30.09 -96.14 127.07
CA THR A 409 28.85 -95.78 126.27
C THR A 409 29.13 -95.37 124.75
N LYS A 410 28.19 -94.74 123.96
CA LYS A 410 28.18 -94.27 122.51
C LYS A 410 27.15 -93.08 122.26
N PRO A 411 26.56 -92.66 121.07
CA PRO A 411 26.84 -92.70 119.57
C PRO A 411 26.39 -91.46 118.64
N GLY A 412 26.82 -91.38 117.34
CA GLY A 412 26.07 -90.83 116.13
C GLY A 412 26.15 -89.30 115.69
N ARG A 413 25.69 -88.80 114.50
CA ARG A 413 25.38 -89.40 113.15
C ARG A 413 25.44 -88.51 111.81
N PRO A 414 24.46 -87.68 111.29
CA PRO A 414 24.16 -87.59 109.81
C PRO A 414 23.75 -86.26 109.03
N SER A 415 23.92 -86.24 107.67
CA SER A 415 23.14 -85.53 106.57
C SER A 415 23.28 -83.98 106.35
N SER A 416 22.79 -83.25 105.29
CA SER A 416 21.81 -83.47 104.16
C SER A 416 22.06 -82.61 102.83
N SER A 417 21.06 -82.30 101.96
CA SER A 417 21.08 -81.55 100.64
C SER A 417 19.62 -81.23 100.12
N PRO A 418 19.19 -80.84 98.85
CA PRO A 418 19.82 -80.47 97.53
C PRO A 418 19.09 -79.37 96.58
N THR A 419 19.52 -79.23 95.29
CA THR A 419 18.78 -78.91 93.98
C THR A 419 18.31 -77.52 93.41
N LYS A 420 18.76 -77.21 92.15
CA LYS A 420 18.10 -76.79 90.85
C LYS A 420 17.23 -75.49 90.60
N HIS A 421 17.16 -75.12 89.29
CA HIS A 421 16.24 -74.20 88.52
C HIS A 421 16.71 -72.75 88.26
N LYS A 422 16.28 -71.98 87.22
CA LYS A 422 15.72 -72.21 85.85
C LYS A 422 15.81 -70.85 85.07
N ALA A 423 15.90 -70.86 83.72
CA ALA A 423 16.08 -69.64 82.90
C ALA A 423 14.78 -68.96 82.38
N THR A 424 14.85 -67.64 82.10
CA THR A 424 14.24 -66.93 80.93
C THR A 424 14.73 -65.46 80.85
N SER A 425 14.72 -64.87 79.66
CA SER A 425 15.04 -63.45 79.37
C SER A 425 13.78 -62.56 79.22
N PRO A 426 13.94 -61.23 79.09
CA PRO A 426 13.28 -60.56 77.94
C PRO A 426 14.10 -59.42 77.30
N SER A 427 13.92 -59.22 75.99
CA SER A 427 14.53 -58.14 75.19
C SER A 427 13.58 -56.95 74.97
N LYS A 428 14.10 -55.71 75.01
CA LYS A 428 13.37 -54.47 74.65
C LYS A 428 13.75 -53.97 73.25
N PRO A 429 12.79 -53.40 72.47
CA PRO A 429 13.06 -52.43 71.41
C PRO A 429 12.39 -51.05 71.69
N PRO A 430 13.01 -49.90 71.32
CA PRO A 430 12.41 -48.57 71.51
C PRO A 430 11.77 -47.96 70.24
N THR A 431 10.46 -47.72 70.32
CA THR A 431 9.71 -46.49 69.93
C THR A 431 10.06 -45.63 68.69
N ARG A 432 8.97 -45.27 67.98
CA ARG A 432 8.63 -43.93 67.39
C ARG A 432 9.00 -43.65 65.92
N PRO A 433 8.03 -43.13 65.16
CA PRO A 433 8.22 -41.89 64.40
C PRO A 433 7.16 -40.79 64.70
N THR A 434 7.48 -39.55 64.35
CA THR A 434 6.65 -38.32 64.40
C THR A 434 6.37 -37.85 62.96
N SER A 435 5.15 -37.46 62.55
CA SER A 435 4.46 -36.17 62.75
C SER A 435 5.31 -34.93 62.36
N ALA A 436 4.86 -33.96 61.54
CA ALA A 436 3.59 -33.78 60.80
C ALA A 436 3.71 -32.62 59.76
N ALA A 437 2.63 -32.36 58.99
CA ALA A 437 2.41 -31.20 58.09
C ALA A 437 3.28 -31.16 56.80
N SER A 438 2.98 -30.41 55.73
CA SER A 438 2.03 -29.29 55.50
C SER A 438 1.33 -29.33 54.12
N ARG A 439 0.29 -28.50 53.94
CA ARG A 439 -0.41 -28.16 52.66
C ARG A 439 0.37 -27.04 51.90
N PRO A 440 -0.14 -26.47 50.77
CA PRO A 440 -0.52 -27.08 49.49
C PRO A 440 0.14 -26.36 48.27
N SER A 441 0.30 -27.05 47.12
CA SER A 441 0.77 -26.41 45.87
C SER A 441 -0.39 -25.91 44.99
N ALA A 442 -0.77 -24.64 45.12
CA ALA A 442 -1.63 -23.97 44.14
C ALA A 442 -0.81 -23.49 42.92
N ARG A 443 -1.32 -23.70 41.70
CA ARG A 443 -0.66 -23.25 40.44
C ARG A 443 -1.45 -22.07 39.84
N PRO A 444 -0.81 -20.93 39.52
CA PRO A 444 -1.51 -19.72 39.07
C PRO A 444 -1.98 -19.82 37.61
N ARG A 445 -2.98 -18.99 37.25
CA ARG A 445 -3.40 -18.76 35.87
C ARG A 445 -2.47 -17.76 35.19
N GLY A 446 -2.08 -18.02 33.94
CA GLY A 446 -1.54 -17.01 33.02
C GLY A 446 -2.67 -16.20 32.35
N PRO A 447 -2.44 -14.95 31.93
CA PRO A 447 -3.47 -14.07 31.39
C PRO A 447 -3.76 -14.27 29.90
N THR A 448 -4.91 -13.74 29.50
CA THR A 448 -5.39 -13.56 28.12
C THR A 448 -4.40 -12.85 27.20
N GLN A 449 -4.28 -13.32 25.95
CA GLN A 449 -3.88 -12.47 24.82
C GLN A 449 -4.99 -11.44 24.52
N ARG A 450 -4.63 -10.40 23.76
CA ARG A 450 -5.50 -9.28 23.37
C ARG A 450 -5.34 -9.01 21.88
#